data_AF-A0A7V0T8C1-F1
#
_entry.id   AF-A0A7V0T8C1-F1
#
_cell.length_a   1.000
_cell.length_b   1.000
_cell.length_c   1.000
_cell.angle_alpha   90.00
_cell.angle_beta   90.00
_cell.angle_gamma   90.00
#
_symmetry.space_group_name_H-M   'P 1'
#
loop_
_entity.id
_entity.type
_entity.pdbx_description
1 polymer ?
#
loop_
_entity_poly.entity_id
_entity_poly.type
_entity_poly.pdbx_seq_one_letter_code
_entity_poly.pdbx_strand_id
1 'polypeptide(L)'
;MMVRYGISDLLNRLELIRDRLDELFESYGANAWSLTTELISQRLNKPWAEISADDLGAILKDWQSNRAKLNNMILKDAEKEFDQNSRFGFGIDGDEAVRDLDFEAIRGAFDNNSLVKTMRRKQR
;
A
#
# COMPACT_ATOMS: atom_id res chain seq x y z
N MET A 1 -43.22 -1.93 3.77
CA MET A 1 -43.04 -2.38 2.38
C MET A 1 -41.91 -1.64 1.68
N MET A 2 -41.85 -0.29 1.71
CA MET A 2 -40.77 0.52 1.10
C MET A 2 -39.33 0.18 1.54
N VAL A 3 -39.08 -0.08 2.83
CA VAL A 3 -37.72 -0.38 3.33
C VAL A 3 -37.16 -1.70 2.78
N ARG A 4 -38.01 -2.70 2.53
CA ARG A 4 -37.57 -3.99 1.96
C ARG A 4 -37.16 -3.87 0.49
N TYR A 5 -37.76 -2.96 -0.27
CA TYR A 5 -37.39 -2.69 -1.66
C TYR A 5 -36.04 -1.97 -1.76
N GLY A 6 -35.77 -1.00 -0.88
CA GLY A 6 -34.48 -0.29 -0.87
C GLY A 6 -33.28 -1.18 -0.49
N ILE A 7 -33.47 -2.14 0.41
CA ILE A 7 -32.41 -3.11 0.76
C ILE A 7 -32.14 -4.07 -0.39
N SER A 8 -33.18 -4.53 -1.09
CA SER A 8 -33.05 -5.42 -2.26
C SER A 8 -32.29 -4.76 -3.41
N ASP A 9 -32.60 -3.49 -3.71
CA ASP A 9 -31.89 -2.72 -4.74
C ASP A 9 -30.40 -2.52 -4.39
N LEU A 10 -30.11 -2.19 -3.13
CA LEU A 10 -28.72 -2.06 -2.67
C LEU A 10 -27.94 -3.38 -2.81
N LEU A 11 -28.56 -4.51 -2.45
CA LEU A 11 -27.96 -5.84 -2.59
C LEU A 11 -27.67 -6.16 -4.06
N ASN A 12 -28.61 -5.91 -4.97
CA ASN A 12 -28.41 -6.11 -6.40
C ASN A 12 -27.25 -5.26 -6.96
N ARG A 13 -27.11 -4.02 -6.48
CA ARG A 13 -26.00 -3.14 -6.89
C ARG A 13 -24.65 -3.63 -6.39
N LEU A 14 -24.60 -4.18 -5.17
CA LEU A 14 -23.38 -4.78 -4.62
C LEU A 14 -23.00 -6.05 -5.39
N GLU A 15 -23.97 -6.89 -5.73
CA GLU A 15 -23.75 -8.08 -6.56
C GLU A 15 -23.22 -7.68 -7.94
N LEU A 16 -23.81 -6.65 -8.57
CA LEU A 16 -23.31 -6.14 -9.85
C LEU A 16 -21.87 -5.61 -9.76
N ILE A 17 -21.53 -4.87 -8.69
CA ILE A 17 -20.16 -4.37 -8.49
C ILE A 17 -19.18 -5.54 -8.33
N ARG A 18 -19.55 -6.54 -7.51
CA ARG A 18 -18.74 -7.75 -7.35
C ARG A 18 -18.51 -8.44 -8.69
N ASP A 19 -19.57 -8.70 -9.44
CA ASP A 19 -19.47 -9.41 -10.72
C ASP A 19 -18.58 -8.65 -11.72
N ARG A 20 -18.64 -7.31 -11.74
CA ARG A 20 -17.73 -6.48 -12.55
C ARG A 20 -16.29 -6.52 -12.08
N LEU A 21 -16.04 -6.56 -10.77
CA LEU A 21 -14.69 -6.71 -10.23
C LEU A 21 -14.12 -8.09 -10.56
N ASP A 22 -14.94 -9.14 -10.51
CA ASP A 22 -14.55 -10.49 -10.88
C ASP A 22 -14.21 -10.56 -12.39
N GLU A 23 -15.05 -9.99 -13.26
CA GLU A 23 -14.75 -9.87 -14.69
C GLU A 23 -13.44 -9.11 -14.97
N LEU A 24 -13.21 -8.00 -14.25
CA LEU A 24 -11.96 -7.25 -14.36
C LEU A 24 -10.75 -8.06 -13.91
N PHE A 25 -10.89 -8.83 -12.83
CA PHE A 25 -9.83 -9.69 -12.32
C PHE A 25 -9.48 -10.82 -13.31
N GLU A 26 -10.48 -11.53 -13.81
CA GLU A 26 -10.30 -12.63 -14.76
C GLU A 26 -9.69 -12.14 -16.09
N SER A 27 -10.12 -10.97 -16.56
CA SER A 27 -9.57 -10.38 -17.78
C SER A 27 -8.21 -9.68 -17.60
N TYR A 28 -7.76 -9.47 -16.36
CA TYR A 28 -6.52 -8.75 -16.08
C TYR A 28 -5.30 -9.40 -16.74
N GLY A 29 -5.17 -10.72 -16.67
CA GLY A 29 -4.04 -11.44 -17.27
C GLY A 29 -3.91 -11.20 -18.78
N ALA A 30 -5.05 -11.20 -19.49
CA ALA A 30 -5.09 -10.94 -20.94
C ALA A 30 -4.85 -9.46 -21.27
N ASN A 31 -5.34 -8.54 -20.43
CA ASN A 31 -5.34 -7.11 -20.70
C ASN A 31 -4.13 -6.37 -20.10
N ALA A 32 -3.37 -6.99 -19.19
CA ALA A 32 -2.29 -6.35 -18.46
C ALA A 32 -1.25 -5.72 -19.38
N TRP A 33 -0.90 -6.41 -20.49
CA TRP A 33 0.05 -5.88 -21.45
C TRP A 33 -0.48 -4.62 -22.15
N SER A 34 -1.71 -4.68 -22.67
CA SER A 34 -2.35 -3.52 -23.32
C SER A 34 -2.46 -2.32 -22.39
N LEU A 35 -2.84 -2.55 -21.14
CA LEU A 35 -2.90 -1.49 -20.13
C LEU A 35 -1.50 -0.91 -19.84
N THR A 36 -0.49 -1.77 -19.74
CA THR A 36 0.89 -1.36 -19.46
C THR A 36 1.43 -0.48 -20.58
N THR A 37 1.27 -0.90 -21.84
CA THR A 37 1.76 -0.14 -23.00
C THR A 37 1.05 1.20 -23.14
N GLU A 38 -0.25 1.25 -22.84
CA GLU A 38 -1.02 2.49 -22.82
C GLU A 38 -0.53 3.46 -21.74
N LEU A 39 -0.32 2.98 -20.51
CA LEU A 39 0.18 3.81 -19.40
C LEU A 39 1.57 4.37 -19.67
N ILE A 40 2.46 3.56 -20.26
CA ILE A 40 3.81 4.02 -20.64
C ILE A 40 3.70 5.07 -21.75
N SER A 41 2.84 4.85 -22.75
CA SER A 41 2.61 5.79 -23.85
C SER A 41 2.11 7.15 -23.34
N GLN A 42 1.13 7.13 -22.42
CA GLN A 42 0.61 8.34 -21.77
C GLN A 42 1.67 9.06 -20.95
N ARG A 43 2.46 8.32 -20.14
CA ARG A 43 3.51 8.90 -19.28
C ARG A 43 4.60 9.60 -20.09
N LEU A 44 5.02 9.01 -21.21
CA LEU A 44 6.07 9.56 -22.07
C LEU A 44 5.53 10.53 -23.11
N ASN A 45 4.20 10.62 -23.25
CA ASN A 45 3.53 11.33 -24.34
C ASN A 45 4.08 10.90 -25.72
N LYS A 46 4.23 9.59 -25.92
CA LYS A 46 4.75 8.95 -27.14
C LYS A 46 3.89 7.74 -27.50
N PRO A 47 3.60 7.47 -28.78
CA PRO A 47 2.94 6.23 -29.17
C PRO A 47 3.85 5.03 -28.91
N TRP A 48 3.28 3.88 -28.52
CA TRP A 48 4.03 2.66 -28.19
C TRP A 48 5.07 2.27 -29.26
N ALA A 49 4.74 2.46 -30.54
CA ALA A 49 5.62 2.14 -31.67
C ALA A 49 6.91 2.98 -31.74
N GLU A 50 6.95 4.13 -31.06
CA GLU A 50 8.09 5.05 -31.02
C GLU A 50 8.89 4.97 -29.70
N ILE A 51 8.47 4.10 -28.77
CA ILE A 51 9.14 3.94 -27.48
C ILE A 51 10.42 3.13 -27.67
N SER A 52 11.54 3.73 -27.27
CA SER A 52 12.87 3.10 -27.37
C SER A 52 13.23 2.28 -26.12
N ALA A 53 14.28 1.47 -26.24
CA ALA A 53 14.85 0.77 -25.08
C ALA A 53 15.37 1.75 -24.01
N ASP A 54 15.91 2.90 -24.42
CA ASP A 54 16.40 3.93 -23.50
C ASP A 54 15.25 4.59 -22.72
N ASP A 55 14.11 4.83 -23.38
CA ASP A 55 12.89 5.33 -22.73
C ASP A 55 12.42 4.35 -21.63
N LEU A 56 12.40 3.05 -21.93
CA LEU A 56 12.06 2.00 -20.95
C LEU A 56 13.10 1.93 -19.83
N GLY A 57 14.39 2.05 -20.15
CA GLY A 57 15.48 2.11 -19.18
C GLY A 57 15.33 3.27 -18.19
N ALA A 58 14.93 4.44 -18.68
CA ALA A 58 14.64 5.60 -17.84
C ALA A 58 13.46 5.35 -16.88
N ILE A 59 12.36 4.77 -17.38
CA ILE A 59 11.21 4.41 -16.54
C ILE A 59 11.60 3.42 -15.45
N LEU A 60 12.37 2.38 -15.78
CA LEU A 60 12.83 1.39 -14.81
C LEU A 60 13.72 2.02 -13.73
N LYS A 61 14.63 2.91 -14.12
CA LYS A 61 15.49 3.63 -13.18
C LYS A 61 14.67 4.54 -12.25
N ASP A 62 13.70 5.26 -12.80
CA ASP A 62 12.77 6.08 -12.02
C ASP A 62 11.96 5.23 -11.04
N TRP A 63 11.44 4.09 -11.48
CA TRP A 63 10.71 3.16 -10.63
C TRP A 63 11.59 2.65 -9.47
N GLN A 64 12.83 2.23 -9.75
CA GLN A 64 13.76 1.78 -8.72
C GLN A 64 14.03 2.87 -7.67
N SER A 65 14.30 4.10 -8.13
CA SER A 65 14.53 5.26 -7.26
C SER A 65 13.32 5.58 -6.39
N ASN A 66 12.13 5.65 -7.00
CA ASN A 66 10.89 5.96 -6.27
C ASN A 66 10.48 4.84 -5.32
N ARG A 67 10.75 3.58 -5.65
CA ARG A 67 10.53 2.45 -4.75
C ARG A 67 11.38 2.56 -3.49
N ALA A 68 12.66 2.94 -3.62
CA ALA A 68 13.51 3.17 -2.45
C ALA A 68 12.99 4.33 -1.58
N LYS A 69 12.58 5.44 -2.20
CA LYS A 69 11.96 6.58 -1.49
C LYS A 69 10.69 6.17 -0.76
N LEU A 70 9.80 5.43 -1.41
CA LEU A 70 8.56 4.93 -0.81
C LEU A 70 8.85 4.02 0.39
N ASN A 71 9.79 3.09 0.26
CA ASN A 71 10.20 2.22 1.37
C ASN A 71 10.71 3.05 2.57
N ASN A 72 11.49 4.10 2.31
CA ASN A 72 11.95 5.00 3.37
C ASN A 72 10.81 5.78 4.03
N MET A 73 9.82 6.23 3.24
CA MET A 73 8.63 6.88 3.79
C MET A 73 7.82 5.93 4.68
N ILE A 74 7.65 4.67 4.27
CA ILE A 74 6.95 3.66 5.08
C ILE A 74 7.71 3.39 6.38
N LEU A 75 9.04 3.25 6.32
CA LEU A 75 9.86 3.08 7.53
C LEU A 75 9.73 4.28 8.47
N LYS A 76 9.82 5.49 7.94
CA LYS A 76 9.70 6.72 8.74
C LYS A 76 8.31 6.85 9.38
N ASP A 77 7.26 6.38 8.71
CA ASP A 77 5.93 6.38 9.28
C ASP A 77 5.78 5.32 10.38
N ALA A 78 6.32 4.12 10.15
CA ALA A 78 6.39 3.09 11.18
C ALA A 78 7.20 3.55 12.41
N GLU A 79 8.29 4.31 12.23
CA GLU A 79 9.08 4.88 13.34
C GLU A 79 8.23 5.74 14.28
N LYS A 80 7.27 6.52 13.77
CA LYS A 80 6.40 7.36 14.61
C LYS A 80 5.58 6.54 15.60
N GLU A 81 5.21 5.30 15.25
CA GLU A 81 4.50 4.43 16.18
C GLU A 81 5.34 4.07 17.42
N PHE A 82 6.64 4.31 17.38
CA PHE A 82 7.61 4.05 18.45
C PHE A 82 8.17 5.31 19.11
N ASP A 83 7.76 6.50 18.65
CA ASP A 83 8.15 7.78 19.24
C ASP A 83 7.57 7.94 20.66
N GLN A 84 8.21 8.81 21.46
CA GLN A 84 7.78 9.10 22.84
C GLN A 84 6.32 9.53 22.93
N ASN A 85 5.81 10.26 21.94
CA ASN A 85 4.39 10.66 21.90
C ASN A 85 3.43 9.47 21.85
N SER A 86 3.85 8.36 21.23
CA SER A 86 3.06 7.13 21.15
C SER A 86 2.99 6.39 22.48
N ARG A 87 3.84 6.74 23.47
CA ARG A 87 3.86 6.11 24.80
C ARG A 87 2.87 6.73 25.79
N PHE A 88 2.39 7.95 25.55
CA PHE A 88 1.50 8.65 26.50
C PHE A 88 0.14 7.98 26.71
N GLY A 89 -0.27 7.06 25.83
CA GLY A 89 -1.49 6.26 25.98
C GLY A 89 -1.32 4.96 26.77
N PHE A 90 -0.13 4.67 27.30
CA PHE A 90 0.20 3.41 27.99
C PHE A 90 0.45 3.64 29.48
N GLY A 91 0.25 2.62 30.31
CA GLY A 91 0.48 2.72 31.76
C GLY A 91 -0.38 3.75 32.48
N ILE A 92 -1.65 3.89 32.11
CA ILE A 92 -2.58 4.93 32.60
C ILE A 92 -2.66 5.03 34.14
N ASP A 93 -2.41 3.91 34.84
CA ASP A 93 -2.45 3.81 36.31
C ASP A 93 -1.06 3.58 36.95
N GLY A 94 0.03 3.73 36.18
CA GLY A 94 1.40 3.38 36.61
C GLY A 94 2.41 4.53 36.47
N ASP A 95 3.66 4.26 36.85
CA ASP A 95 4.78 5.18 36.64
C ASP A 95 5.40 5.01 35.23
N GLU A 96 6.48 5.73 34.94
CA GLU A 96 7.14 5.65 33.63
C GLU A 96 7.65 4.24 33.29
N ALA A 97 8.01 3.44 34.30
CA ALA A 97 8.47 2.07 34.08
C ALA A 97 7.29 1.16 33.68
N VAL A 98 6.13 1.33 34.31
CA VAL A 98 4.90 0.60 33.92
C VAL A 98 4.44 1.01 32.52
N ARG A 99 4.46 2.31 32.19
CA ARG A 99 4.18 2.81 30.83
C ARG A 99 5.08 2.15 29.79
N ASP A 100 6.38 2.12 30.04
CA ASP A 100 7.36 1.61 29.08
C ASP A 100 7.25 0.08 28.91
N LEU A 101 6.97 -0.66 29.99
CA LEU A 101 6.69 -2.10 29.94
C LEU A 101 5.40 -2.41 29.18
N ASP A 102 4.32 -1.68 29.43
CA ASP A 102 3.05 -1.84 28.71
C ASP A 102 3.22 -1.52 27.22
N PHE A 103 3.95 -0.46 26.92
CA PHE A 103 4.28 -0.09 25.55
C PHE A 103 5.06 -1.20 24.84
N GLU A 104 6.12 -1.72 25.47
CA GLU A 104 6.93 -2.80 24.90
C GLU A 104 6.15 -4.12 24.77
N ALA A 105 5.28 -4.45 25.73
CA ALA A 105 4.45 -5.65 25.67
C ALA A 105 3.47 -5.64 24.47
N ILE A 106 2.94 -4.48 24.10
CA ILE A 106 1.95 -4.34 23.02
C ILE A 106 2.61 -4.05 21.67
N ARG A 107 3.59 -3.14 21.62
CA ARG A 107 4.22 -2.68 20.38
C ARG A 107 5.52 -3.40 20.07
N GLY A 108 6.20 -3.94 21.08
CA GLY A 108 7.54 -4.51 20.97
C GLY A 108 8.62 -3.46 20.73
N ALA A 109 9.83 -3.91 20.44
CA ALA A 109 10.93 -3.05 20.00
C ALA A 109 10.84 -2.79 18.49
N PHE A 110 11.13 -1.56 18.07
CA PHE A 110 11.12 -1.15 16.66
C PHE A 110 11.96 -2.09 15.77
N ASP A 111 13.18 -2.40 16.20
CA ASP A 111 14.08 -3.29 15.46
C ASP A 111 13.58 -4.74 15.37
N ASN A 112 12.64 -5.13 16.23
CA ASN A 112 12.00 -6.44 16.22
C ASN A 112 10.72 -6.52 15.39
N ASN A 113 10.18 -5.38 14.96
CA ASN A 113 8.97 -5.31 14.14
C ASN A 113 9.18 -6.01 12.77
N SER A 114 8.24 -6.90 12.41
CA SER A 114 8.32 -7.75 11.21
C SER A 114 8.29 -6.93 9.91
N LEU A 115 7.55 -5.82 9.89
CA LEU A 115 7.46 -4.89 8.76
C LEU A 115 8.78 -4.13 8.60
N VAL A 116 9.35 -3.61 9.69
CA VAL A 116 10.65 -2.92 9.70
C VAL A 116 11.77 -3.84 9.18
N LYS A 117 11.84 -5.08 9.68
CA LYS A 117 12.80 -6.09 9.22
C LYS A 117 12.65 -6.40 7.74
N THR A 118 11.41 -6.54 7.26
CA THR A 118 11.13 -6.86 5.85
C THR A 118 11.50 -5.71 4.92
N MET A 119 11.18 -4.47 5.31
CA MET A 119 11.50 -3.28 4.52
C MET A 119 13.01 -3.04 4.43
N ARG A 120 13.76 -3.20 5.53
CA ARG A 120 15.24 -3.10 5.53
C ARG A 120 15.91 -4.13 4.61
N ARG A 121 15.38 -5.36 4.53
CA ARG A 121 15.90 -6.39 3.60
C ARG A 121 15.65 -6.03 2.13
N LYS A 122 14.50 -5.43 1.82
CA LYS A 122 14.09 -5.04 0.46
C LYS A 122 14.81 -3.78 -0.08
N GLN A 123 15.67 -3.15 0.72
CA GLN A 123 16.51 -2.02 0.31
C GLN A 123 17.91 -2.43 -0.16
N ARG A 124 18.30 -3.70 -0.01
CA ARG A 124 19.51 -4.29 -0.59
C ARG A 124 19.22 -4.85 -1.98
#